data_AF-A0AAT9IU21-F1
#
_entry.id   AF-A0AAT9IU21-F1
#
_cell.length_a   1.000
_cell.length_b   1.000
_cell.length_c   1.000
_cell.angle_alpha   90.00
_cell.angle_beta   90.00
_cell.angle_gamma   90.00
#
_symmetry.space_group_name_H-M   'P 1'
#
loop_
_entity.id
_entity.type
_entity.pdbx_description
1 polymer ?
#
loop_
_entity_poly.entity_id
_entity_poly.type
_entity_poly.pdbx_seq_one_letter_code
_entity_poly.pdbx_strand_id
1 'polypeptide(L)'
;MNHLIHIELDRLEGSLLRILGLVERRGFNIDGAELYDLGEDKRGLSLTLRPREASRNLETLGLQIDRLYGIRRLSADPRGVTTSAIKNKVSA
;
A
#
# COMPACT_ATOMS: atom_id res chain seq x y z
N MET A 1 -17.93 2.30 2.99
CA MET A 1 -16.94 1.44 3.69
C MET A 1 -15.55 1.90 3.28
N ASN A 2 -14.63 1.98 4.24
CA ASN A 2 -13.25 2.38 3.97
C ASN A 2 -12.36 1.13 3.86
N HIS A 3 -11.38 1.19 2.97
CA HIS A 3 -10.45 0.12 2.68
C HIS A 3 -9.03 0.63 2.93
N LEU A 4 -8.24 -0.13 3.69
CA LEU A 4 -6.83 0.16 3.87
C LEU A 4 -6.02 -0.67 2.87
N ILE A 5 -5.12 -0.02 2.13
CA ILE A 5 -4.16 -0.70 1.26
C ILE A 5 -2.74 -0.29 1.62
N HIS A 6 -1.80 -1.23 1.45
CA HIS A 6 -0.38 -1.02 1.72
C HIS A 6 0.41 -1.19 0.42
N ILE A 7 1.36 -0.28 0.21
CA ILE A 7 2.11 -0.15 -1.03
C ILE A 7 3.57 0.07 -0.68
N GLU A 8 4.47 -0.63 -1.36
CA GLU A 8 5.88 -0.29 -1.44
C GLU A 8 6.12 0.55 -2.70
N LEU A 9 6.89 1.62 -2.54
CA LEU A 9 7.29 2.53 -3.59
C LEU A 9 8.80 2.53 -3.71
N ASP A 10 9.29 2.46 -4.93
CA ASP A 10 10.67 2.83 -5.24
C ASP A 10 10.83 4.34 -5.08
N ARG A 11 12.02 4.79 -4.65
CA ARG A 11 12.39 6.20 -4.57
C ARG A 11 12.69 6.81 -5.95
N LEU A 12 11.72 6.68 -6.84
CA LEU A 12 11.74 7.24 -8.18
C LEU A 12 10.93 8.53 -8.23
N GLU A 13 11.31 9.41 -9.15
CA GLU A 13 10.52 10.60 -9.42
C GLU A 13 9.09 10.23 -9.83
N GLY A 14 8.13 10.96 -9.26
CA GLY A 14 6.71 10.81 -9.56
C GLY A 14 6.07 9.50 -9.11
N SER A 15 6.74 8.60 -8.36
CA SER A 15 6.13 7.34 -7.88
C SER A 15 4.88 7.60 -7.05
N LEU A 16 4.96 8.54 -6.11
CA LEU A 16 3.83 8.97 -5.28
C LEU A 16 2.71 9.61 -6.13
N LEU A 17 3.05 10.51 -7.05
CA LEU A 17 2.04 11.16 -7.90
C LEU A 17 1.31 10.17 -8.82
N ARG A 18 2.01 9.15 -9.32
CA ARG A 18 1.42 8.10 -10.17
C ARG A 18 0.37 7.29 -9.42
N ILE A 19 0.66 6.87 -8.19
CA ILE A 19 -0.32 6.11 -7.39
C ILE A 19 -1.51 6.97 -6.97
N LEU A 20 -1.28 8.17 -6.44
CA LEU A 20 -2.35 9.07 -6.03
C LEU A 20 -3.25 9.44 -7.23
N GLY A 21 -2.63 9.77 -8.36
CA GLY A 21 -3.32 10.06 -9.60
C GLY A 21 -4.13 8.87 -10.13
N LEU A 22 -3.62 7.64 -10.05
CA LEU A 22 -4.39 6.45 -10.43
C LEU A 22 -5.63 6.28 -9.54
N VAL A 23 -5.46 6.34 -8.22
CA VAL A 23 -6.55 6.15 -7.25
C VAL A 23 -7.68 7.16 -7.49
N GLU A 24 -7.35 8.45 -7.58
CA GLU A 24 -8.31 9.53 -7.80
C GLU A 24 -9.04 9.37 -9.15
N ARG A 25 -8.28 9.09 -10.24
CA ARG A 25 -8.86 8.89 -11.59
C ARG A 25 -9.74 7.65 -11.70
N ARG A 26 -9.63 6.70 -10.76
CA ARG A 26 -10.45 5.48 -10.72
C ARG A 26 -11.67 5.60 -9.81
N GLY A 27 -11.91 6.80 -9.27
CA GLY A 27 -13.12 7.12 -8.53
C GLY A 27 -13.08 6.68 -7.07
N PHE A 28 -11.89 6.69 -6.45
CA PHE A 28 -11.73 6.49 -5.02
C PHE A 28 -11.35 7.83 -4.37
N ASN A 29 -11.96 8.13 -3.23
CA ASN A 29 -11.51 9.19 -2.34
C ASN A 29 -10.37 8.66 -1.46
N ILE A 30 -9.37 9.49 -1.22
CA ILE A 30 -8.30 9.22 -0.24
C ILE A 30 -8.70 9.91 1.06
N ASP A 31 -9.20 9.13 2.01
CA ASP A 31 -9.58 9.63 3.34
C ASP A 31 -8.37 9.71 4.30
N GLY A 32 -7.25 9.08 3.95
CA GLY A 32 -6.00 9.14 4.71
C GLY A 32 -4.82 8.58 3.92
N ALA A 33 -3.64 9.16 4.15
CA ALA A 33 -2.39 8.72 3.55
C ALA A 33 -1.26 8.82 4.57
N GLU A 34 -0.47 7.76 4.68
CA GLU A 34 0.72 7.71 5.54
C GLU A 34 1.90 7.20 4.72
N LEU A 35 2.92 8.03 4.55
CA LEU A 35 4.18 7.67 3.91
C LEU A 35 5.22 7.42 5.00
N TYR A 36 5.90 6.29 4.93
CA TYR A 36 6.89 5.87 5.91
C TYR A 36 8.13 5.28 5.22
N ASP A 37 9.22 5.18 5.98
CA ASP A 37 10.46 4.66 5.47
C ASP A 37 10.48 3.13 5.44
N LEU A 38 11.05 2.55 4.38
CA LEU A 38 11.30 1.11 4.24
C LEU A 38 12.77 0.82 3.89
N GLY A 39 13.64 1.83 4.01
CA GLY A 39 15.07 1.73 3.74
C GLY A 39 15.55 2.70 2.68
N GLU A 40 16.79 2.51 2.24
CA GLU A 40 17.51 3.46 1.39
C GLU A 40 16.79 3.74 0.07
N ASP A 41 16.32 2.69 -0.63
CA ASP A 41 15.72 2.81 -1.97
C ASP A 41 14.19 2.68 -2.00
N LYS A 42 13.57 2.36 -0.85
CA LYS A 42 12.14 2.06 -0.76
C LYS A 42 11.44 2.98 0.24
N ARG A 43 10.15 3.18 0.03
CA ARG A 43 9.24 3.82 0.98
C ARG A 43 7.95 3.01 1.03
N GLY A 44 7.30 2.99 2.17
CA GLY A 44 5.97 2.44 2.30
C GLY A 44 4.90 3.53 2.26
N LEU A 45 3.75 3.20 1.70
CA LEU A 45 2.58 4.07 1.64
C LEU A 45 1.36 3.25 2.08
N SER A 46 0.68 3.72 3.12
CA SER A 46 -0.63 3.24 3.54
C SER A 46 -1.70 4.24 3.08
N LEU A 47 -2.72 3.76 2.37
CA LEU A 47 -3.85 4.59 1.90
C LEU A 47 -5.17 4.07 2.46
N THR A 48 -5.95 4.97 3.07
CA THR A 48 -7.34 4.72 3.43
C THR A 48 -8.23 5.24 2.30
N LEU A 49 -8.89 4.32 1.61
CA LEU A 49 -9.66 4.58 0.41
C LEU A 49 -11.15 4.38 0.65
N ARG A 50 -11.97 5.23 0.05
CA ARG A 50 -13.42 5.06 0.02
C ARG A 50 -13.92 5.18 -1.42
N PRO A 51 -14.67 4.21 -1.95
CA PRO A 51 -15.22 4.31 -3.29
C PRO A 51 -16.22 5.49 -3.37
N ARG A 52 -16.15 6.28 -4.44
CA ARG A 52 -17.09 7.39 -4.69
C ARG A 52 -18.50 6.90 -5.04
N GLU A 53 -18.60 5.71 -5.61
CA GLU A 53 -19.86 5.06 -6.00
C GLU A 53 -19.76 3.54 -5.79
N ALA A 54 -20.90 2.87 -5.63
CA ALA A 54 -20.96 1.44 -5.27
C ALA A 54 -20.36 0.49 -6.33
N SER A 55 -20.23 0.93 -7.58
CA SER A 55 -19.68 0.13 -8.68
C SER A 55 -18.14 0.06 -8.69
N ARG A 56 -17.45 0.83 -7.83
CA ARG A 56 -15.99 0.83 -7.79
C ARG A 56 -15.47 -0.42 -7.08
N ASN A 57 -14.61 -1.17 -7.77
CA ASN A 57 -14.06 -2.43 -7.30
C ASN A 57 -12.56 -2.28 -6.92
N LEU A 58 -12.22 -2.64 -5.69
CA LEU A 58 -10.86 -2.54 -5.14
C LEU A 58 -9.88 -3.55 -5.78
N GLU A 59 -10.34 -4.73 -6.19
CA GLU A 59 -9.52 -5.71 -6.90
C GLU A 59 -9.09 -5.19 -8.27
N THR A 60 -10.02 -4.54 -8.99
CA THR A 60 -9.70 -3.91 -10.28
C THR A 60 -8.69 -2.78 -10.11
N LEU A 61 -8.83 -1.97 -9.06
CA LEU A 61 -7.82 -0.97 -8.70
C LEU A 61 -6.47 -1.65 -8.41
N GLY A 62 -6.47 -2.75 -7.65
CA GLY A 62 -5.28 -3.54 -7.34
C GLY A 62 -4.53 -4.00 -8.59
N LEU A 63 -5.23 -4.59 -9.55
CA LEU A 63 -4.65 -5.02 -10.83
C LEU A 63 -4.08 -3.87 -11.66
N GLN A 64 -4.61 -2.65 -11.49
CA GLN A 64 -4.10 -1.46 -12.17
C GLN A 64 -2.87 -0.90 -11.46
N ILE A 65 -2.83 -0.98 -10.13
CA ILE A 65 -1.65 -0.63 -9.33
C ILE A 65 -0.47 -1.54 -9.71
N ASP A 66 -0.72 -2.84 -9.88
CA ASP A 66 0.32 -3.81 -10.25
C ASP A 66 0.99 -3.53 -11.61
N ARG A 67 0.39 -2.66 -12.44
CA ARG A 67 0.95 -2.23 -13.73
C ARG A 67 1.80 -0.96 -13.63
N LEU A 68 1.89 -0.31 -12.47
CA LEU A 68 2.67 0.90 -12.28
C LEU A 68 4.15 0.57 -12.02
N TYR A 69 5.03 1.26 -12.72
CA TYR A 69 6.49 1.07 -12.57
C TYR A 69 7.00 1.52 -11.19
N GLY A 70 7.78 0.68 -10.52
CA GLY A 70 8.37 0.98 -9.21
C GLY A 70 7.34 1.10 -8.08
N ILE A 71 6.21 0.42 -8.22
CA ILE A 71 5.12 0.37 -7.24
C ILE A 71 4.69 -1.07 -7.06
N ARG A 72 4.56 -1.53 -5.81
CA ARG A 72 4.20 -2.90 -5.49
C ARG A 72 3.18 -2.93 -4.36
N ARG A 73 2.08 -3.66 -4.52
CA ARG A 73 1.11 -3.87 -3.43
C ARG A 73 1.68 -4.82 -2.38
N LEU A 74 1.36 -4.54 -1.13
CA LEU A 74 1.67 -5.40 0.01
C LEU A 74 0.38 -6.00 0.56
N SER A 75 0.42 -7.27 0.97
CA SER A 75 -0.73 -7.96 1.55
C SER A 75 -1.05 -7.52 2.98
N ALA A 76 -0.09 -6.89 3.67
CA ALA A 76 -0.22 -6.39 5.04
C ALA A 76 0.74 -5.21 5.27
N ASP A 77 0.55 -4.48 6.38
CA ASP A 77 1.47 -3.42 6.80
C ASP A 77 2.83 -4.04 7.16
N PRO A 78 3.93 -3.71 6.44
CA PRO A 78 5.25 -4.26 6.71
C PRO A 78 5.81 -3.83 8.08
N ARG A 79 5.29 -2.75 8.69
CA ARG A 79 5.69 -2.30 10.04
C ARG A 79 5.05 -3.14 11.14
N GLY A 80 3.95 -3.83 10.83
CA GLY A 80 3.23 -4.73 11.75
C GLY A 80 3.88 -6.10 11.92
N VAL A 81 4.99 -6.39 11.23
CA VAL A 81 5.76 -7.62 11.45
C VAL A 81 6.61 -7.45 12.72
N THR A 82 5.95 -7.47 13.87
CA THR A 82 6.60 -7.56 15.19
C THR A 82 6.22 -8.90 15.84
N THR A 83 7.13 -9.88 15.73
CA THR A 83 7.27 -11.11 16.56
C THR A 83 6.26 -12.26 16.40
N SER A 84 6.69 -13.35 15.73
CA SER A 84 6.56 -14.73 16.25
C SER A 84 7.56 -15.68 15.58
N ALA A 85 8.86 -15.46 15.80
CA ALA A 85 9.89 -16.37 15.29
C ALA A 85 11.19 -16.39 16.13
N ILE A 86 11.15 -16.19 17.46
CA ILE A 86 12.34 -16.43 18.34
C ILE A 86 11.95 -17.01 19.73
N LYS A 87 10.92 -17.84 19.86
CA LYS A 87 10.74 -18.67 21.07
C LYS A 87 10.37 -20.09 20.69
N ASN A 88 11.40 -20.90 20.41
CA ASN A 88 11.41 -22.36 20.63
C ASN A 88 12.82 -22.95 20.37
N LYS A 89 13.77 -22.53 21.20
CA LYS A 89 15.03 -23.20 21.58
C LYS A 89 15.37 -22.51 22.91
N VAL A 90 15.43 -23.10 24.10
CA VAL A 90 15.82 -24.42 24.55
C VAL A 90 15.15 -24.61 25.91
N SER A 91 14.39 -25.68 26.11
CA SER A 91 14.21 -26.27 27.44
C SER A 91 14.92 -27.62 27.38
N ALA A 92 16.11 -27.64 27.96
CA ALA A 92 16.83 -28.81 28.39
C ALA A 92 16.80 -28.80 29.93
#